data_AF-A0A1A8UZP0-F1
#
_entry.id   AF-A0A1A8UZP0-F1
#
_cell.length_a   1.000
_cell.length_b   1.000
_cell.length_c   1.000
_cell.angle_alpha   90.00
_cell.angle_beta   90.00
_cell.angle_gamma   90.00
#
_symmetry.space_group_name_H-M   'P 1'
#
loop_
_entity.id
_entity.type
_entity.pdbx_description
1 polymer ?
#
loop_
_entity_poly.entity_id
_entity_poly.type
_entity_poly.pdbx_seq_one_letter_code
_entity_poly.pdbx_strand_id
1 'polypeptide(L)'
;GVYIGLMNRDYEMIRNNNPGSVTHYNGTGTAMSISANRISFIFNLTGPSFALDSACSSSLVAIHVACQGLKQGDCEMALCGGVNCIIEPRVFVALS
;
A
#
# COMPACT_ATOMS: atom_id res chain seq x y z
N GLY A 1 8.74 7.37 -9.32
CA GLY A 1 8.46 6.56 -8.14
C GLY A 1 6.98 6.25 -8.02
N VAL A 2 6.63 5.29 -7.17
CA VAL A 2 5.28 4.89 -6.79
C VAL A 2 5.20 4.91 -5.26
N TYR A 3 4.27 5.71 -4.74
CA TYR A 3 4.12 5.97 -3.31
C TYR A 3 2.66 5.70 -2.92
N ILE A 4 2.41 4.63 -2.16
CA ILE A 4 1.05 4.23 -1.79
C ILE A 4 0.84 4.34 -0.28
N GLY A 5 -0.15 5.12 0.14
CA GLY A 5 -0.61 5.17 1.52
C GLY A 5 -1.70 4.14 1.79
N LEU A 6 -1.51 3.27 2.79
CA LEU A 6 -2.56 2.37 3.25
C LEU A 6 -2.37 2.02 4.73
N MET A 7 -3.50 1.82 5.41
CA MET A 7 -3.53 1.50 6.84
C MET A 7 -4.19 0.13 7.10
N ASN A 8 -5.31 -0.14 6.44
CA ASN A 8 -6.06 -1.37 6.68
C ASN A 8 -5.58 -2.53 5.79
N ARG A 9 -5.46 -3.72 6.41
CA ARG A 9 -5.01 -4.97 5.78
C ARG A 9 -6.00 -6.11 5.99
N ASP A 10 -7.28 -5.79 6.04
CA ASP A 10 -8.34 -6.77 6.33
C ASP A 10 -8.33 -7.93 5.34
N TYR A 11 -8.15 -7.66 4.04
CA TYR A 11 -8.13 -8.72 3.04
C TYR A 11 -6.96 -9.70 3.23
N GLU A 12 -5.77 -9.20 3.59
CA GLU A 12 -4.64 -10.05 3.93
C GLU A 12 -4.96 -10.91 5.14
N MET A 13 -5.55 -10.31 6.18
CA MET A 13 -5.86 -11.03 7.42
C MET A 13 -6.93 -12.10 7.20
N ILE A 14 -8.01 -11.81 6.47
CA ILE A 14 -9.06 -12.77 6.13
C ILE A 14 -8.49 -13.98 5.38
N ARG A 15 -7.62 -13.74 4.38
CA ARG A 15 -6.99 -14.84 3.62
C ARG A 15 -6.05 -15.68 4.49
N ASN A 16 -5.30 -15.06 5.40
CA ASN A 16 -4.35 -15.77 6.24
C ASN A 16 -5.05 -16.53 7.40
N ASN A 17 -6.20 -16.05 7.86
CA ASN A 17 -7.00 -16.70 8.91
C ASN A 17 -7.82 -17.89 8.41
N ASN A 18 -7.89 -18.12 7.09
CA ASN A 18 -8.51 -19.30 6.51
C ASN A 18 -7.42 -20.16 5.84
N PRO A 19 -6.86 -21.17 6.55
CA PRO A 19 -5.75 -21.99 6.05
C PRO A 19 -6.02 -22.64 4.68
N GLY A 20 -7.28 -22.98 4.38
CA GLY A 20 -7.68 -23.56 3.10
C GLY A 20 -7.66 -22.57 1.93
N SER A 21 -7.52 -21.27 2.19
CA SER A 21 -7.51 -20.20 1.18
C SER A 21 -6.11 -19.63 0.89
N VAL A 22 -5.10 -20.09 1.64
CA VAL A 22 -3.71 -19.69 1.47
C VAL A 22 -3.11 -20.42 0.27
N THR A 23 -2.54 -19.64 -0.63
CA THR A 23 -1.93 -20.09 -1.89
C THR A 23 -0.54 -19.50 -2.03
N HIS A 24 0.27 -20.01 -2.97
CA HIS A 24 1.57 -19.42 -3.33
C HIS A 24 1.48 -17.94 -3.76
N TYR A 25 0.29 -17.49 -4.19
CA TYR A 25 0.03 -16.11 -4.58
C TYR A 25 -0.44 -15.21 -3.43
N ASN A 26 -0.50 -15.68 -2.18
CA ASN A 26 -0.84 -14.80 -1.06
C ASN A 26 0.22 -13.72 -0.88
N GLY A 27 1.50 -14.10 -0.80
CA GLY A 27 2.59 -13.15 -0.57
C GLY A 27 2.64 -12.07 -1.64
N THR A 28 2.55 -12.45 -2.91
CA THR A 28 2.44 -11.46 -3.98
C THR A 28 1.08 -10.77 -3.94
N GLY A 29 -0.04 -11.46 -3.69
CA GLY A 29 -1.40 -10.93 -3.79
C GLY A 29 -1.85 -9.94 -2.71
N THR A 30 -1.27 -9.98 -1.51
CA THR A 30 -1.81 -9.23 -0.36
C THR A 30 -0.81 -8.41 0.43
N ALA A 31 0.50 -8.68 0.31
CA ALA A 31 1.50 -7.96 1.10
C ALA A 31 1.46 -6.45 0.81
N MET A 32 1.64 -5.65 1.87
CA MET A 32 1.59 -4.18 1.82
C MET A 32 2.52 -3.60 0.74
N SER A 33 3.76 -4.09 0.64
CA SER A 33 4.73 -3.63 -0.36
C SER A 33 4.26 -3.85 -1.80
N ILE A 34 3.45 -4.87 -2.05
CA ILE A 34 3.00 -5.19 -3.39
C ILE A 34 1.97 -4.18 -3.90
N SER A 35 1.26 -3.47 -3.02
CA SER A 35 0.35 -2.39 -3.44
C SER A 35 1.05 -1.35 -4.33
N ALA A 36 2.30 -0.99 -4.01
CA ALA A 36 3.15 -0.13 -4.85
C ALA A 36 3.88 -0.92 -5.93
N ASN A 37 4.51 -2.05 -5.57
CA ASN A 37 5.40 -2.77 -6.49
C ASN A 37 4.67 -3.38 -7.68
N ARG A 38 3.38 -3.76 -7.55
CA ARG A 38 2.59 -4.22 -8.71
C ARG A 38 2.37 -3.11 -9.74
N ILE A 39 2.13 -1.89 -9.28
CA ILE A 39 1.95 -0.73 -10.15
C ILE A 39 3.28 -0.45 -10.86
N SER A 40 4.38 -0.41 -10.11
CA SER A 40 5.72 -0.25 -10.66
C SER A 40 6.05 -1.32 -11.71
N PHE A 41 5.71 -2.58 -11.43
CA PHE A 41 5.91 -3.69 -12.35
C PHE A 41 5.10 -3.53 -13.64
N ILE A 42 3.80 -3.26 -13.55
CA ILE A 42 2.90 -3.15 -14.71
C ILE A 42 3.28 -1.98 -15.62
N PHE A 43 3.64 -0.84 -15.03
CA PHE A 43 4.00 0.37 -15.77
C PHE A 43 5.50 0.50 -16.05
N ASN A 44 6.30 -0.52 -15.71
CA ASN A 44 7.76 -0.54 -15.85
C ASN A 44 8.43 0.71 -15.23
N LEU A 45 7.98 1.11 -14.04
CA LEU A 45 8.53 2.26 -13.32
C LEU A 45 9.70 1.82 -12.44
N THR A 46 10.86 2.44 -12.62
CA THR A 46 12.12 2.05 -11.97
C THR A 46 12.55 2.96 -10.81
N GLY A 47 11.81 4.04 -10.54
CA GLY A 47 12.06 4.90 -9.39
C GLY A 47 11.63 4.28 -8.05
N PRO A 48 11.72 5.02 -6.92
CA PRO A 48 11.34 4.51 -5.59
C PRO A 48 9.94 3.92 -5.58
N SER A 49 9.74 2.74 -4.99
CA SER A 49 8.47 2.02 -5.00
C SER A 49 8.20 1.42 -3.62
N PHE A 50 7.27 2.02 -2.87
CA PHE A 50 6.93 1.53 -1.54
C PHE A 50 5.53 1.94 -1.10
N ALA A 51 5.05 1.20 -0.11
CA ALA A 51 3.86 1.51 0.65
C ALA A 51 4.23 2.02 2.05
N LEU A 52 3.42 2.91 2.59
CA LEU A 52 3.60 3.46 3.93
C LEU A 52 2.27 3.53 4.68
N ASP A 53 2.38 3.52 6.00
CA ASP A 53 1.28 3.64 6.93
C ASP A 53 1.61 4.74 7.95
N SER A 54 0.88 5.86 7.86
CA SER A 54 0.84 6.92 8.87
C SER A 54 -0.59 7.12 9.38
N ALA A 55 -1.35 6.02 9.46
CA ALA A 55 -2.77 6.00 9.77
C ALA A 55 -3.61 6.84 8.80
N CYS A 56 -4.54 7.68 9.32
CA CYS A 56 -5.47 8.48 8.52
C CYS A 56 -4.80 9.46 7.54
N SER A 57 -3.53 9.80 7.77
CA SER A 57 -2.77 10.72 6.90
C SER A 57 -1.96 10.01 5.81
N SER A 58 -2.01 8.67 5.71
CA SER A 58 -1.13 7.87 4.84
C SER A 58 -1.08 8.35 3.38
N SER A 59 -2.23 8.68 2.79
CA SER A 59 -2.28 9.18 1.40
C SER A 59 -1.62 10.54 1.25
N LEU A 60 -1.79 11.43 2.23
CA LEU A 60 -1.17 12.75 2.23
C LEU A 60 0.34 12.66 2.49
N VAL A 61 0.76 11.75 3.37
CA VAL A 61 2.19 11.48 3.61
C VAL A 61 2.84 10.86 2.37
N ALA A 62 2.15 9.97 1.64
CA ALA A 62 2.64 9.45 0.37
C ALA A 62 2.88 10.58 -0.65
N ILE A 63 1.94 11.52 -0.79
CA ILE A 63 2.11 12.71 -1.63
C ILE A 63 3.28 13.57 -1.14
N HIS A 64 3.38 13.80 0.18
CA HIS A 64 4.46 14.61 0.75
C HIS A 64 5.84 14.03 0.40
N VAL A 65 6.04 12.73 0.63
CA VAL A 65 7.32 12.05 0.35
C VAL A 65 7.60 12.00 -1.16
N ALA A 66 6.57 11.82 -1.99
CA ALA A 66 6.73 11.87 -3.43
C ALA A 66 7.20 13.25 -3.93
N CYS A 67 6.62 14.33 -3.41
CA CYS A 67 7.07 15.69 -3.69
C CYS A 67 8.52 15.92 -3.27
N GLN A 68 8.96 15.32 -2.15
CA GLN A 68 10.36 15.37 -1.73
C GLN A 68 11.27 14.62 -2.71
N GLY A 69 10.88 13.40 -3.13
CA GLY A 69 11.64 12.61 -4.10
C GLY A 69 11.79 13.30 -5.45
N LEU A 70 10.75 13.98 -5.93
CA LEU A 70 10.83 14.81 -7.15
C LEU A 70 11.81 15.98 -6.98
N LYS A 71 11.79 16.68 -5.84
CA LYS A 71 12.69 17.82 -5.56
C LYS A 71 14.15 17.39 -5.38
N GLN A 72 14.39 16.21 -4.81
CA GLN A 72 15.72 15.66 -4.55
C GLN A 72 16.33 14.98 -5.78
N GLY A 73 15.52 14.72 -6.82
CA GLY A 73 15.97 14.03 -8.02
C GLY A 73 15.97 12.50 -7.90
N ASP A 74 15.34 11.95 -6.86
CA ASP A 74 15.18 10.50 -6.70
C ASP A 74 14.29 9.89 -7.78
N CYS A 75 13.39 10.69 -8.36
CA CYS A 75 12.64 10.33 -9.56
C CYS A 75 12.18 11.56 -10.35
N GLU A 76 11.92 11.37 -11.63
CA GLU A 76 11.45 12.42 -12.56
C GLU A 76 9.92 12.50 -12.64
N MET A 77 9.24 11.42 -12.28
CA MET A 77 7.78 11.29 -12.24
C MET A 77 7.40 10.50 -11.00
N ALA A 78 6.33 10.90 -10.31
CA ALA A 78 5.81 10.18 -9.15
C ALA A 78 4.32 9.87 -9.29
N LEU A 79 3.95 8.60 -9.11
CA LEU A 79 2.58 8.15 -8.96
C LEU A 79 2.28 8.00 -7.47
N CYS A 80 1.26 8.71 -7.01
CA CYS A 80 0.84 8.70 -5.60
C CYS A 80 -0.58 8.17 -5.49
N GLY A 81 -0.87 7.42 -4.44
CA GLY A 81 -2.21 6.89 -4.20
C GLY A 81 -2.48 6.59 -2.74
N GLY A 82 -3.75 6.37 -2.42
CA GLY A 82 -4.19 5.90 -1.12
C GLY A 82 -5.34 4.92 -1.27
N VAL A 83 -5.34 3.86 -0.45
CA VAL A 83 -6.43 2.87 -0.43
C VAL A 83 -6.82 2.54 1.00
N ASN A 84 -8.13 2.40 1.21
CA ASN A 84 -8.68 1.98 2.48
C ASN A 84 -9.93 1.14 2.25
N CYS A 85 -9.92 -0.11 2.72
CA CYS A 85 -11.07 -1.00 2.72
C CYS A 85 -11.28 -1.52 4.14
N ILE A 86 -12.50 -1.37 4.66
CA ILE A 86 -12.92 -1.94 5.94
C ILE A 86 -13.85 -3.10 5.61
N ILE A 87 -13.37 -4.32 5.82
CA ILE A 87 -14.06 -5.55 5.45
C ILE A 87 -14.49 -6.33 6.70
N GLU A 88 -13.75 -6.16 7.81
CA GLU A 88 -14.11 -6.75 9.11
C GLU A 88 -14.50 -5.67 10.13
N PRO A 89 -15.40 -5.99 11.09
CA PRO A 89 -15.89 -5.03 12.08
C PRO A 89 -14.83 -4.58 13.09
N ARG A 90 -13.65 -5.23 13.12
CA ARG A 90 -12.59 -4.97 14.12
C ARG A 90 -12.24 -3.50 14.26
N VAL A 91 -12.14 -2.76 13.15
CA VAL A 91 -11.78 -1.33 13.16
C VAL A 91 -12.85 -0.51 13.88
N PHE A 92 -14.14 -0.82 13.68
CA PHE A 92 -15.23 -0.14 14.38
C PHE A 92 -15.25 -0.48 15.87
N VAL A 93 -15.05 -1.74 16.24
CA VAL A 93 -15.00 -2.19 17.64
C VAL A 93 -13.80 -1.61 18.39
N ALA A 94 -12.65 -1.45 17.72
CA ALA A 94 -11.46 -0.88 18.33
C ALA A 94 -11.55 0.64 18.59
N LEU A 95 -12.49 1.33 17.93
CA LEU A 95 -12.67 2.79 18.00
C LEU A 95 -13.93 3.22 18.77
N SER A 96 -14.71 2.26 19.31
CA SER A 96 -15.92 2.50 20.09
C SER A 96 -15.67 2.66 21.59
#